data_AF-R6E1B1-F1
#
_entry.id   AF-R6E1B1-F1
#
_cell.length_a   1.000
_cell.length_b   1.000
_cell.length_c   1.000
_cell.angle_alpha   90.00
_cell.angle_beta   90.00
_cell.angle_gamma   90.00
#
_symmetry.space_group_name_H-M   'P 1'
#
loop_
_entity.id
_entity.type
_entity.pdbx_description
1 polymer ?
#
loop_
_entity_poly.entity_id
_entity_poly.type
_entity_poly.pdbx_seq_one_letter_code
_entity_poly.pdbx_strand_id
1 'polypeptide(L)'
;MTISPNLLIGSRSAMVVIRAGEEETRVPVYQLGDIFDTDLKSTDFTANGGELTFRVKSNWDVSFEDIDETWITCTYSAEDEQVTVKALPLAEGGKYRVNTVKVKSGTHEFPVTFTQVNMAGKYACYMNGGSGGYGTCLVEETETDFLYKITPTGSAYDAPYYAKCRNGQFVIYFGQYLGVSSNASFPCVYLCSYDKAGRLSWNTSIEYVAPLDAVYSNGQMFLVFEDNGTWSGQKVDGFYYGLFTDLLENGGTTTGSGLAAVTDLVWLKVEDE
;
A
#
# COMPACT_ATOMS: atom_id res chain seq x y z
N MET A 1 -49.53 -13.59 -2.97
CA MET A 1 -48.86 -13.26 -1.69
C MET A 1 -47.38 -13.11 -2.00
N THR A 2 -46.79 -11.97 -1.71
CA THR A 2 -45.37 -11.69 -1.98
C THR A 2 -44.66 -11.66 -0.63
N ILE A 3 -43.63 -12.47 -0.45
CA ILE A 3 -42.86 -12.52 0.80
C ILE A 3 -41.74 -11.49 0.69
N SER A 4 -41.61 -10.60 1.68
CA SER A 4 -40.54 -9.62 1.74
C SER A 4 -39.16 -10.31 1.83
N PRO A 5 -38.07 -9.72 1.31
CA PRO A 5 -36.74 -10.32 1.42
C PRO A 5 -36.28 -10.48 2.88
N ASN A 6 -35.47 -11.49 3.18
CA ASN A 6 -34.91 -11.72 4.53
C ASN A 6 -33.54 -11.05 4.63
N LEU A 7 -33.50 -9.84 5.18
CA LEU A 7 -32.28 -9.03 5.33
C LEU A 7 -31.50 -9.35 6.62
N LEU A 8 -31.86 -10.43 7.33
CA LEU A 8 -31.21 -10.86 8.55
C LEU A 8 -30.27 -12.03 8.25
N ILE A 9 -29.13 -12.11 8.95
CA ILE A 9 -28.16 -13.22 8.83
C ILE A 9 -28.82 -14.57 9.15
N GLY A 10 -29.83 -14.60 10.03
CA GLY A 10 -30.58 -15.81 10.34
C GLY A 10 -31.53 -16.20 9.22
N SER A 11 -31.50 -17.46 8.81
CA SER A 11 -32.54 -18.02 7.93
C SER A 11 -33.88 -18.09 8.66
N ARG A 12 -34.98 -18.04 7.89
CA ARG A 12 -36.33 -18.27 8.43
C ARG A 12 -37.02 -19.39 7.68
N SER A 13 -37.79 -20.17 8.40
CA SER A 13 -38.56 -21.28 7.85
C SER A 13 -40.03 -21.15 8.21
N ALA A 14 -40.88 -21.63 7.33
CA ALA A 14 -42.31 -21.75 7.55
C ALA A 14 -42.78 -23.11 7.03
N MET A 15 -43.86 -23.66 7.59
CA MET A 15 -44.51 -24.85 7.07
C MET A 15 -45.84 -24.43 6.46
N VAL A 16 -45.98 -24.60 5.14
CA VAL A 16 -47.26 -24.37 4.46
C VAL A 16 -48.03 -25.68 4.49
N VAL A 17 -49.23 -25.64 5.07
CA VAL A 17 -50.12 -26.80 5.14
C VAL A 17 -51.23 -26.59 4.12
N ILE A 18 -51.29 -27.46 3.11
CA ILE A 18 -52.32 -27.47 2.07
C ILE A 18 -53.31 -28.59 2.41
N ARG A 19 -54.60 -28.26 2.51
CA ARG A 19 -55.66 -29.24 2.80
C ARG A 19 -56.67 -29.30 1.66
N ALA A 20 -57.04 -30.52 1.28
CA ALA A 20 -58.10 -30.81 0.32
C ALA A 20 -59.02 -31.90 0.90
N GLY A 21 -60.10 -31.48 1.56
CA GLY A 21 -60.94 -32.40 2.33
C GLY A 21 -60.18 -32.97 3.53
N GLU A 22 -60.09 -34.30 3.61
CA GLU A 22 -59.33 -35.01 4.66
C GLU A 22 -57.83 -35.17 4.34
N GLU A 23 -57.41 -34.87 3.10
CA GLU A 23 -56.01 -34.96 2.71
C GLU A 23 -55.23 -33.70 3.12
N GLU A 24 -54.03 -33.90 3.69
CA GLU A 24 -53.11 -32.85 4.10
C GLU A 24 -51.74 -33.05 3.43
N THR A 25 -51.18 -31.98 2.86
CA THR A 25 -49.79 -31.92 2.41
C THR A 25 -49.05 -30.82 3.15
N ARG A 26 -47.84 -31.11 3.61
CA ARG A 26 -46.97 -30.18 4.32
C ARG A 26 -45.78 -29.83 3.44
N VAL A 27 -45.65 -28.55 3.11
CA VAL A 27 -44.57 -28.02 2.28
C VAL A 27 -43.69 -27.12 3.15
N PRO A 28 -42.48 -27.56 3.51
CA PRO A 28 -41.54 -26.69 4.21
C PRO A 28 -41.03 -25.61 3.23
N VAL A 29 -41.05 -24.36 3.66
CA VAL A 29 -40.53 -23.21 2.94
C VAL A 29 -39.37 -22.66 3.74
N TYR A 30 -38.22 -22.52 3.09
CA TYR A 30 -37.02 -21.93 3.67
C TYR A 30 -36.67 -20.65 2.93
N GLN A 31 -36.29 -19.62 3.67
CA GLN A 31 -35.66 -18.44 3.13
C GLN A 31 -34.31 -18.28 3.81
N LEU A 32 -33.25 -18.29 3.02
CA LEU A 32 -31.88 -18.08 3.51
C LEU A 32 -31.76 -16.70 4.18
N GLY A 33 -30.78 -16.60 5.08
CA GLY A 33 -30.38 -15.32 5.63
C GLY A 33 -29.57 -14.50 4.63
N ASP A 34 -29.19 -13.30 5.04
CA ASP A 34 -28.24 -12.45 4.31
C ASP A 34 -26.88 -13.18 4.20
N ILE A 35 -26.36 -13.28 2.98
CA ILE A 35 -25.04 -13.85 2.70
C ILE A 35 -24.25 -12.77 1.96
N PHE A 36 -23.21 -12.27 2.62
CA PHE A 36 -22.20 -11.44 2.00
C PHE A 36 -20.83 -11.76 2.61
N ASP A 37 -20.06 -12.58 1.91
CA ASP A 37 -18.75 -13.07 2.33
C ASP A 37 -17.72 -12.74 1.25
N THR A 38 -16.72 -11.93 1.60
CA THR A 38 -15.79 -11.37 0.63
C THR A 38 -14.38 -11.15 1.19
N ASP A 39 -13.37 -11.30 0.33
CA ASP A 39 -11.99 -10.86 0.59
C ASP A 39 -11.61 -9.56 -0.17
N LEU A 40 -12.59 -8.91 -0.81
CA LEU A 40 -12.42 -7.66 -1.52
C LEU A 40 -11.89 -6.59 -0.56
N LYS A 41 -10.79 -5.96 -0.95
CA LYS A 41 -10.06 -5.01 -0.12
C LYS A 41 -9.36 -3.97 -0.97
N SER A 42 -9.08 -2.83 -0.35
CA SER A 42 -8.25 -1.79 -0.97
C SER A 42 -6.92 -2.38 -1.45
N THR A 43 -6.54 -2.07 -2.68
CA THR A 43 -5.37 -2.66 -3.34
C THR A 43 -4.73 -1.67 -4.30
N ASP A 44 -3.41 -1.77 -4.43
CA ASP A 44 -2.63 -0.95 -5.36
C ASP A 44 -2.41 -1.69 -6.70
N PHE A 45 -2.39 -0.96 -7.80
CA PHE A 45 -1.99 -1.39 -9.13
C PHE A 45 -0.64 -0.77 -9.51
N THR A 46 0.18 -1.52 -10.26
CA THR A 46 1.43 -0.99 -10.83
C THR A 46 1.13 0.03 -11.93
N ALA A 47 2.15 0.75 -12.39
CA ALA A 47 2.02 1.71 -13.48
C ALA A 47 1.44 1.08 -14.76
N ASN A 48 1.70 -0.20 -14.99
CA ASN A 48 1.18 -0.96 -16.14
C ASN A 48 -0.30 -1.35 -16.01
N GLY A 49 -0.91 -1.12 -14.85
CA GLY A 49 -2.28 -1.54 -14.57
C GLY A 49 -2.36 -3.06 -14.43
N GLY A 50 -3.46 -3.62 -14.91
CA GLY A 50 -3.67 -5.07 -14.91
C GLY A 50 -5.04 -5.45 -14.38
N GLU A 51 -5.15 -6.71 -13.97
CA GLU A 51 -6.39 -7.32 -13.52
C GLU A 51 -6.17 -8.02 -12.18
N LEU A 52 -7.10 -7.81 -11.26
CA LEU A 52 -7.16 -8.47 -9.97
C LEU A 52 -8.52 -9.12 -9.78
N THR A 53 -8.56 -10.25 -9.10
CA THR A 53 -9.78 -10.95 -8.74
C THR A 53 -9.89 -11.13 -7.24
N PHE A 54 -11.11 -10.99 -6.73
CA PHE A 54 -11.46 -11.13 -5.32
C PHE A 54 -12.65 -12.08 -5.20
N ARG A 55 -12.64 -12.93 -4.17
CA ARG A 55 -13.78 -13.80 -3.85
C ARG A 55 -14.91 -12.96 -3.28
N VAL A 56 -16.10 -13.10 -3.84
CA VAL A 56 -17.34 -12.47 -3.36
C VAL A 56 -18.49 -13.45 -3.49
N LYS A 57 -18.94 -14.00 -2.36
CA LYS A 57 -20.14 -14.81 -2.28
C LYS A 57 -21.29 -13.97 -1.74
N SER A 58 -22.33 -13.82 -2.54
CA SER A 58 -23.50 -13.01 -2.22
C SER A 58 -24.79 -13.69 -2.67
N ASN A 59 -25.87 -13.58 -1.89
CA ASN A 59 -27.21 -13.91 -2.36
C ASN A 59 -28.02 -12.68 -2.81
N TRP A 60 -27.39 -11.50 -2.82
CA TRP A 60 -27.89 -10.27 -3.45
C TRP A 60 -27.00 -9.88 -4.63
N ASP A 61 -27.55 -9.00 -5.47
CA ASP A 61 -26.75 -8.29 -6.48
C ASP A 61 -25.64 -7.49 -5.79
N VAL A 62 -24.42 -7.62 -6.32
CA VAL A 62 -23.27 -6.81 -5.91
C VAL A 62 -23.14 -5.66 -6.91
N SER A 63 -23.09 -4.43 -6.40
CA SER A 63 -22.97 -3.22 -7.22
C SER A 63 -21.85 -2.31 -6.71
N PHE A 64 -21.40 -1.45 -7.61
CA PHE A 64 -20.28 -0.54 -7.39
C PHE A 64 -20.73 0.87 -7.77
N GLU A 65 -20.49 1.82 -6.88
CA GLU A 65 -20.76 3.24 -7.08
C GLU A 65 -19.45 4.04 -6.99
N ASP A 66 -19.49 5.26 -7.52
CA ASP A 66 -18.36 6.20 -7.52
C ASP A 66 -17.11 5.70 -8.30
N ILE A 67 -17.31 4.83 -9.29
CA ILE A 67 -16.24 4.32 -10.15
C ILE A 67 -15.75 5.41 -11.10
N ASP A 68 -14.44 5.63 -11.13
CA ASP A 68 -13.79 6.41 -12.20
C ASP A 68 -13.53 5.53 -13.43
N GLU A 69 -14.55 5.40 -14.27
CA GLU A 69 -14.53 4.55 -15.47
C GLU A 69 -13.48 4.98 -16.51
N THR A 70 -12.81 6.14 -16.33
CA THR A 70 -11.72 6.55 -17.22
C THR A 70 -10.50 5.63 -17.12
N TRP A 71 -10.38 4.85 -16.03
CA TRP A 71 -9.24 3.97 -15.84
C TRP A 71 -9.47 2.68 -15.09
N ILE A 72 -10.56 2.55 -14.33
CA ILE A 72 -10.85 1.35 -13.56
C ILE A 72 -12.25 0.84 -13.83
N THR A 73 -12.39 -0.48 -13.89
CA THR A 73 -13.68 -1.17 -14.01
C THR A 73 -13.78 -2.24 -12.93
N CYS A 74 -14.97 -2.40 -12.36
CA CYS A 74 -15.27 -3.45 -11.37
C CYS A 74 -16.49 -4.25 -11.87
N THR A 75 -16.32 -5.56 -12.02
CA THR A 75 -17.38 -6.45 -12.53
C THR A 75 -17.57 -7.61 -11.57
N TYR A 76 -18.82 -7.89 -11.20
CA TYR A 76 -19.18 -9.04 -10.39
C TYR A 76 -19.73 -10.19 -11.27
N SER A 77 -19.25 -11.42 -11.03
CA SER A 77 -19.82 -12.65 -11.57
C SER A 77 -20.41 -13.48 -10.42
N ALA A 78 -21.73 -13.65 -10.42
CA ALA A 78 -22.42 -14.48 -9.44
C ALA A 78 -22.15 -15.99 -9.67
N GLU A 79 -21.88 -16.39 -10.92
CA GLU A 79 -21.54 -17.78 -11.26
C GLU A 79 -20.18 -18.18 -10.71
N ASP A 80 -19.19 -17.29 -10.84
CA ASP A 80 -17.82 -17.53 -10.38
C ASP A 80 -17.59 -17.11 -8.92
N GLU A 81 -18.59 -16.51 -8.27
CA GLU A 81 -18.49 -15.89 -6.94
C GLU A 81 -17.28 -14.95 -6.83
N GLN A 82 -17.07 -14.09 -7.83
CA GLN A 82 -15.88 -13.23 -7.92
C GLN A 82 -16.17 -11.81 -8.39
N VAL A 83 -15.35 -10.88 -7.91
CA VAL A 83 -15.23 -9.53 -8.46
C VAL A 83 -13.91 -9.40 -9.20
N THR A 84 -13.97 -9.01 -10.46
CA THR A 84 -12.82 -8.67 -11.28
C THR A 84 -12.66 -7.15 -11.35
N VAL A 85 -11.48 -6.67 -10.99
CA VAL A 85 -11.10 -5.26 -11.07
C VAL A 85 -10.03 -5.11 -12.12
N LYS A 86 -10.28 -4.30 -13.15
CA LYS A 86 -9.29 -4.02 -14.21
C LYS A 86 -8.90 -2.56 -14.18
N ALA A 87 -7.60 -2.30 -14.06
CA ALA A 87 -7.00 -0.98 -14.17
C ALA A 87 -6.27 -0.85 -15.51
N LEU A 88 -6.55 0.21 -16.25
CA LEU A 88 -5.74 0.58 -17.42
C LEU A 88 -4.33 1.00 -16.98
N PRO A 89 -3.32 0.92 -17.86
CA PRO A 89 -2.02 1.54 -17.60
C PRO A 89 -2.17 3.03 -17.28
N LEU A 90 -1.23 3.57 -16.50
CA LEU A 90 -1.08 5.02 -16.39
C LEU A 90 -0.74 5.58 -17.77
N ALA A 91 -1.39 6.68 -18.14
CA ALA A 91 -1.01 7.43 -19.34
C ALA A 91 0.45 7.90 -19.20
N GLU A 92 1.11 8.18 -20.32
CA GLU A 92 2.47 8.72 -20.33
C GLU A 92 2.56 9.98 -19.45
N GLY A 93 3.54 10.02 -18.54
CA GLY A 93 3.67 11.08 -17.53
C GLY A 93 2.70 10.98 -16.34
N GLY A 94 1.79 10.00 -16.33
CA GLY A 94 0.91 9.69 -15.21
C GLY A 94 1.69 9.23 -13.99
N LYS A 95 1.48 9.90 -12.85
CA LYS A 95 2.27 9.71 -11.62
C LYS A 95 1.49 8.93 -10.56
N TYR A 96 0.23 9.27 -10.35
CA TYR A 96 -0.60 8.70 -9.30
C TYR A 96 -2.08 8.96 -9.60
N ARG A 97 -2.95 7.99 -9.31
CA ARG A 97 -4.40 8.18 -9.26
C ARG A 97 -5.02 7.25 -8.24
N VAL A 98 -6.15 7.67 -7.69
CA VAL A 98 -6.88 6.96 -6.65
C VAL A 98 -8.38 7.04 -6.93
N ASN A 99 -9.09 5.94 -6.71
CA ASN A 99 -10.54 5.91 -6.76
C ASN A 99 -11.06 5.08 -5.58
N THR A 100 -11.91 5.69 -4.75
CA THR A 100 -12.61 4.98 -3.67
C THR A 100 -13.98 4.61 -4.16
N VAL A 101 -14.16 3.32 -4.44
CA VAL A 101 -15.40 2.73 -4.93
C VAL A 101 -16.25 2.32 -3.74
N LYS A 102 -17.54 2.62 -3.79
CA LYS A 102 -18.51 2.15 -2.80
C LYS A 102 -19.10 0.82 -3.27
N VAL A 103 -18.89 -0.23 -2.49
CA VAL A 103 -19.40 -1.59 -2.77
C VAL A 103 -20.69 -1.80 -1.99
N LYS A 104 -21.73 -2.30 -2.67
CA LYS A 104 -23.03 -2.60 -2.06
C LYS A 104 -23.47 -4.02 -2.36
N SER A 105 -23.99 -4.70 -1.34
CA SER A 105 -24.71 -5.97 -1.47
C SER A 105 -25.78 -6.06 -0.36
N GLY A 106 -27.05 -6.12 -0.74
CA GLY A 106 -28.15 -6.16 0.24
C GLY A 106 -28.12 -4.93 1.16
N THR A 107 -27.90 -5.15 2.45
CA THR A 107 -27.74 -4.07 3.46
C THR A 107 -26.29 -3.71 3.76
N HIS A 108 -25.34 -4.45 3.18
CA HIS A 108 -23.91 -4.21 3.36
C HIS A 108 -23.42 -3.13 2.41
N GLU A 109 -22.71 -2.14 2.98
CA GLU A 109 -22.07 -1.07 2.25
C GLU A 109 -20.70 -0.81 2.87
N PHE A 110 -19.65 -0.76 2.06
CA PHE A 110 -18.30 -0.44 2.51
C PHE A 110 -17.46 0.15 1.36
N PRO A 111 -16.49 1.03 1.69
CA PRO A 111 -15.58 1.59 0.70
C PRO A 111 -14.41 0.64 0.40
N VAL A 112 -13.97 0.63 -0.86
CA VAL A 112 -12.74 -0.02 -1.31
C VAL A 112 -11.94 0.99 -2.13
N THR A 113 -10.68 1.20 -1.76
CA THR A 113 -9.81 2.18 -2.42
C THR A 113 -8.83 1.47 -3.34
N PHE A 114 -8.85 1.84 -4.62
CA PHE A 114 -7.86 1.40 -5.59
C PHE A 114 -6.90 2.54 -5.88
N THR A 115 -5.61 2.26 -5.75
CA THR A 115 -4.53 3.20 -6.03
C THR A 115 -3.75 2.71 -7.24
N GLN A 116 -3.29 3.60 -8.10
CA GLN A 116 -2.31 3.26 -9.12
C GLN A 116 -1.20 4.30 -9.13
N VAL A 117 0.05 3.82 -9.12
CA VAL A 117 1.21 4.68 -8.90
C VAL A 117 2.37 4.33 -9.84
N ASN A 118 3.08 5.38 -10.27
CA ASN A 118 4.37 5.28 -10.91
C ASN A 118 5.39 6.14 -10.15
N MET A 119 6.19 5.48 -9.30
CA MET A 119 7.27 6.15 -8.58
C MET A 119 8.52 6.36 -9.42
N ALA A 120 8.67 5.69 -10.56
CA ALA A 120 9.89 5.77 -11.35
C ALA A 120 10.13 7.19 -11.87
N GLY A 121 11.40 7.57 -11.94
CA GLY A 121 11.84 8.88 -12.41
C GLY A 121 12.78 9.57 -11.42
N LYS A 122 13.12 10.81 -11.73
CA LYS A 122 14.06 11.60 -10.94
C LYS A 122 13.33 12.46 -9.90
N TYR A 123 13.94 12.59 -8.73
CA TYR A 123 13.44 13.40 -7.62
C TYR A 123 14.51 14.38 -7.17
N ALA A 124 14.11 15.62 -6.89
CA ALA A 124 14.87 16.52 -6.03
C ALA A 124 14.59 16.14 -4.58
N CYS A 125 15.64 15.84 -3.82
CA CYS A 125 15.54 15.29 -2.48
C CYS A 125 16.10 16.29 -1.46
N TYR A 126 15.32 16.57 -0.43
CA TYR A 126 15.61 17.53 0.62
C TYR A 126 15.55 16.87 2.00
N MET A 127 16.19 17.53 2.96
CA MET A 127 16.21 17.20 4.39
C MET A 127 15.81 18.43 5.22
N ASN A 128 15.63 18.23 6.53
CA ASN A 128 15.19 19.27 7.48
C ASN A 128 13.86 19.93 7.07
N GLY A 129 12.92 19.13 6.57
CA GLY A 129 11.59 19.60 6.20
C GLY A 129 11.60 20.44 4.93
N GLY A 130 12.57 20.20 4.03
CA GLY A 130 12.71 20.92 2.77
C GLY A 130 13.72 22.08 2.79
N SER A 131 14.28 22.44 3.96
CA SER A 131 15.17 23.60 4.08
C SER A 131 16.63 23.32 3.72
N GLY A 132 17.03 22.04 3.63
CA GLY A 132 18.38 21.62 3.25
C GLY A 132 18.36 20.72 2.03
N GLY A 133 19.28 20.94 1.08
CA GLY A 133 19.47 20.01 -0.04
C GLY A 133 20.12 18.71 0.44
N TYR A 134 19.52 17.57 0.10
CA TYR A 134 20.13 16.25 0.28
C TYR A 134 20.74 15.74 -1.04
N GLY A 135 20.19 16.15 -2.19
CA GLY A 135 20.71 15.79 -3.51
C GLY A 135 19.58 15.47 -4.49
N THR A 136 19.86 14.62 -5.47
CA THR A 136 18.82 14.03 -6.34
C THR A 136 18.72 12.54 -6.10
N CYS A 137 17.53 11.98 -6.25
CA CYS A 137 17.31 10.54 -6.18
C CYS A 137 16.75 10.05 -7.52
N LEU A 138 17.43 9.10 -8.17
CA LEU A 138 16.85 8.35 -9.27
C LEU A 138 16.09 7.17 -8.69
N VAL A 139 14.79 7.07 -8.99
CA VAL A 139 13.91 5.97 -8.57
C VAL A 139 13.63 5.10 -9.77
N GLU A 140 13.95 3.82 -9.67
CA GLU A 140 13.85 2.84 -10.76
C GLU A 140 12.95 1.68 -10.33
N GLU A 141 12.10 1.20 -11.24
CA GLU A 141 11.37 -0.05 -11.04
C GLU A 141 12.36 -1.23 -10.93
N THR A 142 11.97 -2.23 -10.16
CA THR A 142 12.69 -3.51 -10.11
C THR A 142 11.82 -4.61 -10.75
N GLU A 143 12.39 -5.80 -10.90
CA GLU A 143 11.65 -6.99 -11.30
C GLU A 143 10.57 -7.42 -10.29
N THR A 144 10.63 -6.91 -9.06
CA THR A 144 9.61 -7.16 -8.03
C THR A 144 8.59 -6.03 -8.03
N ASP A 145 7.32 -6.37 -8.22
CA ASP A 145 6.22 -5.41 -8.21
C ASP A 145 6.25 -4.52 -6.95
N PHE A 146 6.04 -3.22 -7.18
CA PHE A 146 6.02 -2.16 -6.18
C PHE A 146 7.33 -1.94 -5.41
N LEU A 147 8.40 -2.68 -5.71
CA LEU A 147 9.72 -2.45 -5.14
C LEU A 147 10.51 -1.54 -6.09
N TYR A 148 11.08 -0.47 -5.52
CA TYR A 148 11.84 0.52 -6.25
C TYR A 148 13.24 0.62 -5.70
N LYS A 149 14.22 0.71 -6.60
CA LYS A 149 15.60 1.04 -6.28
C LYS A 149 15.76 2.55 -6.31
N ILE A 150 16.36 3.10 -5.27
CA ILE A 150 16.63 4.53 -5.11
C ILE A 150 18.14 4.71 -5.15
N THR A 151 18.62 5.49 -6.11
CA THR A 151 20.04 5.84 -6.24
C THR A 151 20.21 7.34 -5.97
N PRO A 152 20.69 7.73 -4.77
CA PRO A 152 20.98 9.12 -4.47
C PRO A 152 22.25 9.62 -5.19
N THR A 153 22.31 10.92 -5.44
CA THR A 153 23.49 11.61 -5.99
C THR A 153 23.62 12.97 -5.31
N GLY A 154 24.83 13.26 -4.80
CA GLY A 154 25.14 14.47 -4.05
C GLY A 154 24.77 14.38 -2.57
N SER A 155 24.42 13.19 -2.07
CA SER A 155 24.18 12.93 -0.66
C SER A 155 25.49 12.68 0.09
N ALA A 156 25.39 12.50 1.41
CA ALA A 156 26.54 12.12 2.23
C ALA A 156 27.07 10.70 1.91
N TYR A 157 26.24 9.83 1.30
CA TYR A 157 26.65 8.51 0.84
C TYR A 157 25.76 8.04 -0.32
N ASP A 158 26.30 8.12 -1.54
CA ASP A 158 25.58 7.88 -2.79
C ASP A 158 25.45 6.37 -3.13
N ALA A 159 25.01 5.57 -2.16
CA ALA A 159 24.76 4.15 -2.35
C ALA A 159 23.26 3.87 -2.53
N PRO A 160 22.89 2.92 -3.40
CA PRO A 160 21.50 2.61 -3.64
C PRO A 160 20.86 1.88 -2.46
N TYR A 161 19.58 2.14 -2.24
CA TYR A 161 18.72 1.43 -1.28
C TYR A 161 17.33 1.25 -1.89
N TYR A 162 16.47 0.50 -1.22
CA TYR A 162 15.16 0.15 -1.73
C TYR A 162 14.03 0.74 -0.89
N ALA A 163 12.91 1.03 -1.56
CA ALA A 163 11.65 1.39 -0.94
C ALA A 163 10.49 0.71 -1.68
N LYS A 164 9.36 0.56 -0.99
CA LYS A 164 8.21 -0.17 -1.51
C LYS A 164 6.95 0.67 -1.51
N CYS A 165 6.15 0.60 -2.57
CA CYS A 165 4.76 1.06 -2.53
C CYS A 165 3.87 0.00 -1.87
N ARG A 166 3.12 0.41 -0.86
CA ARG A 166 2.17 -0.47 -0.17
C ARG A 166 1.06 0.36 0.47
N ASN A 167 -0.19 0.02 0.15
CA ASN A 167 -1.40 0.61 0.73
C ASN A 167 -1.42 2.14 0.58
N GLY A 168 -1.10 2.65 -0.60
CA GLY A 168 -1.04 4.10 -0.84
C GLY A 168 0.11 4.82 -0.14
N GLN A 169 1.14 4.11 0.33
CA GLN A 169 2.33 4.69 0.96
C GLN A 169 3.60 4.27 0.23
N PHE A 170 4.59 5.16 0.19
CA PHE A 170 5.96 4.83 -0.19
C PHE A 170 6.82 4.62 1.05
N VAL A 171 7.34 3.42 1.23
CA VAL A 171 7.89 2.92 2.49
C VAL A 171 9.37 2.63 2.35
N ILE A 172 10.20 3.33 3.13
CA ILE A 172 11.61 2.99 3.32
C ILE A 172 11.72 2.04 4.51
N TYR A 173 12.37 0.90 4.29
CA TYR A 173 12.73 -0.06 5.34
C TYR A 173 14.20 0.09 5.73
N PHE A 174 14.53 -0.30 6.96
CA PHE A 174 15.89 -0.20 7.49
C PHE A 174 16.61 -1.55 7.53
N GLY A 175 17.89 -1.53 7.92
CA GLY A 175 18.75 -2.71 7.94
C GLY A 175 19.30 -3.10 6.57
N GLN A 176 19.16 -2.24 5.57
CA GLN A 176 19.67 -2.49 4.22
C GLN A 176 21.17 -2.29 4.17
N TYR A 177 21.92 -3.27 3.66
CA TYR A 177 23.34 -3.12 3.38
C TYR A 177 23.55 -2.25 2.15
N LEU A 178 24.34 -1.19 2.29
CA LEU A 178 24.56 -0.19 1.25
C LEU A 178 25.91 -0.35 0.55
N GLY A 179 26.86 -1.04 1.17
CA GLY A 179 28.19 -1.27 0.61
C GLY A 179 29.31 -1.03 1.61
N VAL A 180 30.49 -0.81 1.06
CA VAL A 180 31.73 -0.66 1.83
C VAL A 180 32.10 0.83 1.96
N SER A 181 32.56 1.22 3.15
CA SER A 181 33.16 2.52 3.43
C SER A 181 34.69 2.43 3.44
N SER A 182 35.36 3.58 3.38
CA SER A 182 36.82 3.66 3.54
C SER A 182 37.30 3.44 4.98
N ASN A 183 36.40 3.28 5.95
CA ASN A 183 36.75 3.04 7.35
C ASN A 183 37.13 1.57 7.56
N ALA A 184 38.42 1.27 7.68
CA ALA A 184 38.91 -0.10 7.82
C ALA A 184 38.41 -0.83 9.08
N SER A 185 38.08 -0.11 10.16
CA SER A 185 37.55 -0.71 11.40
C SER A 185 36.04 -0.94 11.36
N PHE A 186 35.34 -0.18 10.51
CA PHE A 186 33.90 -0.30 10.30
C PHE A 186 33.59 -0.24 8.81
N PRO A 187 33.96 -1.28 8.04
CA PRO A 187 33.90 -1.26 6.59
C PRO A 187 32.48 -1.29 6.07
N CYS A 188 31.50 -1.84 6.78
CA CYS A 188 30.16 -2.06 6.24
C CYS A 188 29.23 -0.89 6.54
N VAL A 189 28.53 -0.39 5.53
CA VAL A 189 27.53 0.68 5.67
C VAL A 189 26.13 0.09 5.61
N TYR A 190 25.27 0.46 6.57
CA TYR A 190 23.86 0.08 6.60
C TYR A 190 22.96 1.31 6.71
N LEU A 191 21.76 1.22 6.11
CA LEU A 191 20.70 2.20 6.29
C LEU A 191 19.99 1.92 7.62
N CYS A 192 20.21 2.77 8.62
CA CYS A 192 19.60 2.64 9.94
C CYS A 192 18.46 3.66 10.12
N SER A 193 17.40 3.25 10.81
CA SER A 193 16.41 4.18 11.38
C SER A 193 17.08 5.10 12.39
N TYR A 194 16.66 6.37 12.41
CA TYR A 194 17.26 7.39 13.26
C TYR A 194 16.19 8.29 13.89
N ASP A 195 16.35 8.58 15.18
CA ASP A 195 15.61 9.64 15.87
C ASP A 195 16.52 10.86 16.07
N LYS A 196 15.94 12.06 16.17
CA LYS A 196 16.72 13.29 16.41
C LYS A 196 17.32 13.38 17.82
N ALA A 197 16.97 12.44 18.72
CA ALA A 197 17.60 12.30 20.02
C ALA A 197 18.93 11.49 19.95
N GLY A 198 19.31 11.00 18.76
CA GLY A 198 20.56 10.30 18.52
C GLY A 198 20.47 8.79 18.63
N ARG A 199 19.26 8.21 18.72
CA ARG A 199 19.08 6.75 18.75
C ARG A 199 19.07 6.18 17.35
N LEU A 200 19.56 4.95 17.26
CA LEU A 200 19.75 4.22 16.01
C LEU A 200 19.19 2.81 16.15
N SER A 201 18.59 2.31 15.08
CA SER A 201 18.22 0.90 14.94
C SER A 201 18.32 0.45 13.50
N TRP A 202 18.68 -0.82 13.29
CA TRP A 202 18.76 -1.47 11.97
C TRP A 202 17.74 -2.61 11.86
N ASN A 203 16.70 -2.60 12.70
CA ASN A 203 15.61 -3.56 12.61
C ASN A 203 14.82 -3.34 11.31
N THR A 204 14.68 -4.40 10.52
CA THR A 204 13.99 -4.40 9.22
C THR A 204 12.48 -4.23 9.32
N SER A 205 11.90 -4.36 10.52
CA SER A 205 10.46 -4.11 10.76
C SER A 205 10.12 -2.63 10.98
N ILE A 206 11.12 -1.75 11.10
CA ILE A 206 10.91 -0.31 11.27
C ILE A 206 10.73 0.32 9.88
N GLU A 207 9.79 1.24 9.79
CA GLU A 207 9.35 1.88 8.55
C GLU A 207 9.42 3.40 8.67
N TYR A 208 9.71 4.05 7.55
CA TYR A 208 9.55 5.50 7.38
C TYR A 208 8.77 5.73 6.09
N VAL A 209 7.63 6.41 6.19
CA VAL A 209 6.59 6.36 5.14
C VAL A 209 6.27 7.73 4.60
N ALA A 210 6.02 7.83 3.30
CA ALA A 210 5.39 8.99 2.70
C ALA A 210 4.02 8.58 2.13
N PRO A 211 2.91 9.17 2.60
CA PRO A 211 1.61 9.02 1.96
C PRO A 211 1.64 9.49 0.50
N LEU A 212 1.04 8.73 -0.41
CA LEU A 212 1.03 9.02 -1.84
C LEU A 212 -0.11 9.96 -2.27
N ASP A 213 -1.05 10.26 -1.38
CA ASP A 213 -2.18 11.15 -1.62
C ASP A 213 -1.81 12.64 -1.60
N ALA A 214 -0.58 12.99 -1.19
CA ALA A 214 -0.01 14.34 -1.21
C ALA A 214 0.47 14.79 -2.62
N VAL A 215 -0.31 14.50 -3.66
CA VAL A 215 -0.04 15.01 -5.02
C VAL A 215 -0.56 16.44 -5.13
N TYR A 216 0.30 17.37 -5.52
CA TYR A 216 -0.11 18.76 -5.75
C TYR A 216 -1.14 18.84 -6.90
N SER A 217 -1.95 19.90 -6.92
CA SER A 217 -2.97 20.12 -7.95
C SER A 217 -2.43 20.19 -9.39
N ASN A 218 -1.12 20.37 -9.57
CA ASN A 218 -0.42 20.32 -10.85
C ASN A 218 0.04 18.90 -11.25
N GLY A 219 -0.35 17.87 -10.50
CA GLY A 219 0.05 16.49 -10.72
C GLY A 219 1.47 16.16 -10.25
N GLN A 220 2.19 17.08 -9.59
CA GLN A 220 3.53 16.82 -9.11
C GLN A 220 3.50 15.97 -7.83
N MET A 221 4.25 14.88 -7.84
CA MET A 221 4.37 13.99 -6.69
C MET A 221 5.32 14.62 -5.67
N PHE A 222 4.81 14.75 -4.44
CA PHE A 222 5.51 15.32 -3.32
C PHE A 222 5.42 14.38 -2.13
N LEU A 223 6.57 13.92 -1.66
CA LEU A 223 6.67 12.89 -0.65
C LEU A 223 7.24 13.53 0.60
N VAL A 224 6.43 13.64 1.64
CA VAL A 224 6.88 14.03 2.98
C VAL A 224 6.92 12.76 3.80
N PHE A 225 8.12 12.37 4.21
CA PHE A 225 8.27 11.15 4.99
C PHE A 225 8.04 11.42 6.48
N GLU A 226 7.32 10.51 7.11
CA GLU A 226 6.93 10.59 8.51
C GLU A 226 7.01 9.22 9.21
N ASP A 227 7.05 9.29 10.54
CA ASP A 227 6.96 8.14 11.42
C ASP A 227 5.56 7.52 11.35
N ASN A 228 5.48 6.19 11.29
CA ASN A 228 4.21 5.47 11.36
C ASN A 228 4.07 4.63 12.64
N GLY A 229 4.92 4.85 13.65
CA GLY A 229 4.86 4.18 14.95
C GLY A 229 5.39 2.74 14.96
N THR A 230 6.04 2.26 13.90
CA THR A 230 6.65 0.91 13.85
C THR A 230 7.85 0.76 14.79
N TRP A 231 8.46 1.87 15.23
CA TRP A 231 9.55 1.84 16.21
C TRP A 231 9.03 2.04 17.64
N SER A 232 8.80 0.94 18.35
CA SER A 232 8.22 0.98 19.71
C SER A 232 9.01 1.88 20.67
N GLY A 233 8.31 2.86 21.24
CA GLY A 233 8.86 3.80 22.23
C GLY A 233 9.82 4.85 21.65
N GLN A 234 9.97 4.92 20.34
CA GLN A 234 10.79 5.89 19.62
C GLN A 234 9.99 6.50 18.46
N LYS A 235 10.61 7.46 17.77
CA LYS A 235 10.07 8.10 16.57
C LYS A 235 11.10 8.02 15.46
N VAL A 236 10.71 7.61 14.26
CA VAL A 236 11.58 7.72 13.09
C VAL A 236 11.54 9.14 12.55
N ASP A 237 12.64 9.88 12.71
CA ASP A 237 12.79 11.23 12.12
C ASP A 237 13.55 11.20 10.78
N GLY A 238 14.06 10.03 10.38
CA GLY A 238 14.77 9.81 9.13
C GLY A 238 15.71 8.62 9.23
N PHE A 239 16.86 8.72 8.57
CA PHE A 239 17.84 7.64 8.53
C PHE A 239 19.27 8.10 8.78
N TYR A 240 20.11 7.14 9.12
CA TYR A 240 21.53 7.32 9.35
C TYR A 240 22.31 6.26 8.59
N TYR A 241 23.41 6.67 7.96
CA TYR A 241 24.35 5.74 7.33
C TYR A 241 25.27 5.15 8.41
N GLY A 242 24.80 4.11 9.08
CA GLY A 242 25.50 3.46 10.18
C GLY A 242 26.71 2.67 9.69
N LEU A 243 27.81 2.74 10.45
CA LEU A 243 29.04 1.99 10.17
C LEU A 243 29.14 0.76 11.07
N PHE A 244 29.47 -0.37 10.48
CA PHE A 244 29.52 -1.69 11.12
C PHE A 244 30.86 -2.38 10.88
N THR A 245 31.30 -3.17 11.86
CA THR A 245 32.58 -3.91 11.83
C THR A 245 32.63 -5.00 10.77
N ASP A 246 31.48 -5.56 10.40
CA ASP A 246 31.29 -6.62 9.40
C ASP A 246 29.81 -6.58 8.93
N LEU A 247 29.43 -7.46 8.01
CA LEU A 247 28.04 -7.72 7.67
C LEU A 247 27.26 -8.20 8.90
N LEU A 248 25.99 -7.79 9.01
CA LEU A 248 25.11 -8.18 10.13
C LEU A 248 24.95 -9.71 10.24
N GLU A 249 24.89 -10.42 9.11
CA GLU A 249 24.81 -11.88 9.06
C GLU A 249 26.07 -12.58 9.61
N ASN A 250 27.21 -11.89 9.63
CA ASN A 250 28.46 -12.34 10.22
C ASN A 250 28.63 -11.88 11.68
N GLY A 251 27.61 -11.28 12.28
CA GLY A 251 27.67 -10.73 13.64
C GLY A 251 28.32 -9.34 13.72
N GLY A 252 28.31 -8.58 12.63
CA GLY A 252 28.76 -7.19 12.60
C GLY A 252 28.11 -6.32 13.69
N THR A 253 28.91 -5.46 14.31
CA THR A 253 28.48 -4.56 15.38
C THR A 253 28.75 -3.12 15.03
N THR A 254 28.06 -2.19 15.70
CA THR A 254 28.27 -0.75 15.55
C THR A 254 28.48 -0.10 16.92
N THR A 255 29.25 0.99 16.96
CA THR A 255 29.37 1.86 18.13
C THR A 255 28.27 2.94 18.17
N GLY A 256 27.36 2.95 17.20
CA GLY A 256 26.38 4.03 17.00
C GLY A 256 26.93 5.22 16.21
N SER A 257 28.14 5.10 15.65
CA SER A 257 28.73 6.10 14.74
C SER A 257 28.40 5.78 13.28
N GLY A 258 28.42 6.80 12.42
CA GLY A 258 28.11 6.67 11.00
C GLY A 258 28.53 7.88 10.19
N LEU A 259 28.18 7.88 8.91
CA LEU A 259 28.62 8.90 7.96
C LEU A 259 27.81 10.19 8.09
N ALA A 260 26.48 10.09 8.11
CA ALA A 260 25.59 11.24 8.25
C ALA A 260 24.16 10.83 8.63
N ALA A 261 23.45 11.78 9.25
CA ALA A 261 22.00 11.73 9.48
C ALA A 261 21.27 12.52 8.41
N VAL A 262 20.18 11.96 7.90
CA VAL A 262 19.27 12.59 6.95
C VAL A 262 17.88 12.51 7.54
N THR A 263 17.34 13.66 7.95
CA THR A 263 16.09 13.74 8.70
C THR A 263 15.07 14.62 8.02
N ASP A 264 13.79 14.40 8.33
CA ASP A 264 12.64 15.12 7.78
C ASP A 264 12.69 15.16 6.24
N LEU A 265 12.69 13.98 5.63
CA LEU A 265 12.87 13.86 4.18
C LEU A 265 11.65 14.44 3.45
N VAL A 266 11.96 15.25 2.45
CA VAL A 266 10.96 15.82 1.53
C VAL A 266 11.46 15.62 0.11
N TRP A 267 10.72 14.88 -0.72
CA TRP A 267 11.10 14.63 -2.11
C TRP A 267 10.08 15.21 -3.06
N LEU A 268 10.57 15.77 -4.15
CA LEU A 268 9.78 16.35 -5.21
C LEU A 268 10.14 15.69 -6.53
N LYS A 269 9.18 15.02 -7.18
CA LYS A 269 9.41 14.45 -8.50
C LYS A 269 9.68 15.58 -9.49
N VAL A 270 10.82 15.51 -10.18
CA VAL A 270 11.14 16.42 -11.27
C VAL A 270 10.68 15.78 -12.57
N GLU A 271 10.15 16.58 -13.49
CA GLU A 271 9.80 16.07 -14.81
C GLU A 271 11.08 15.83 -15.60
N ASP A 272 11.12 14.73 -16.36
CA ASP A 272 12.18 14.51 -17.33
C ASP A 272 12.00 15.57 -18.43
N GLU A 273 13.01 16.45 -18.60
CA GLU A 273 13.06 17.43 -19.70
C GLU A 273 13.13 16.75 -21.07
#